data_AF-M6RRG5-F1
#
_entry.id   AF-M6RRG5-F1
#
_cell.length_a   1.000
_cell.length_b   1.000
_cell.length_c   1.000
_cell.angle_alpha   90.00
_cell.angle_beta   90.00
_cell.angle_gamma   90.00
#
_symmetry.space_group_name_H-M   'P 1'
#
loop_
_entity.id
_entity.type
_entity.pdbx_description
1 polymer ?
#
loop_
_entity_poly.entity_id
_entity_poly.type
_entity_poly.pdbx_seq_one_letter_code
_entity_poly.pdbx_strand_id
1 'polypeptide(L)'
;MSLARKSTATVEQYKSNEISTVSQGKLIVMLYDGAIRFLNIALENNTPRKYDVVNNHILKAGEIVTELMLALNLEQGGEVANNLLGIYVYIKKRLLEAN
;
A
#
# COMPACT_ATOMS: atom_id res chain seq x y z
N MET A 1 -14.85 -5.07 47.10
CA MET A 1 -13.79 -5.88 46.46
C MET A 1 -14.04 -5.83 44.96
N SER A 2 -13.52 -4.79 44.28
CA SER A 2 -13.69 -4.59 42.84
C SER A 2 -12.41 -5.04 42.14
N LEU A 3 -12.46 -6.20 41.49
CA LEU A 3 -11.34 -6.78 40.76
C LEU A 3 -11.60 -6.74 39.26
N ALA A 4 -10.69 -6.05 38.58
CA ALA A 4 -10.12 -6.43 37.29
C ALA A 4 -11.03 -6.55 36.08
N ARG A 5 -10.93 -5.57 35.18
CA ARG A 5 -10.37 -5.76 33.82
C ARG A 5 -10.14 -4.41 33.16
N LYS A 6 -8.89 -3.95 33.15
CA LYS A 6 -8.41 -2.88 32.26
C LYS A 6 -7.52 -3.54 31.20
N SER A 7 -7.71 -3.09 29.97
CA SER A 7 -6.78 -3.19 28.83
C SER A 7 -6.81 -4.48 27.98
N THR A 8 -7.87 -4.64 27.19
CA THR A 8 -7.76 -5.19 25.84
C THR A 8 -7.59 -4.02 24.87
N ALA A 9 -6.41 -3.39 24.86
CA ALA A 9 -6.04 -2.56 23.72
C ALA A 9 -5.66 -3.52 22.58
N THR A 10 -6.61 -3.80 21.68
CA THR A 10 -6.44 -4.76 20.59
C THR A 10 -5.35 -4.26 19.62
N VAL A 11 -4.60 -5.15 18.95
CA VAL A 11 -3.52 -4.80 18.00
C VAL A 11 -3.95 -3.75 16.96
N GLU A 12 -5.24 -3.75 16.58
CA GLU A 12 -5.86 -2.75 15.71
C GLU A 12 -5.83 -1.32 16.28
N GLN A 13 -6.05 -1.15 17.59
CA GLN A 13 -5.98 0.15 18.24
C GLN A 13 -4.54 0.67 18.31
N TYR A 14 -3.55 -0.23 18.46
CA TYR A 14 -2.14 0.15 18.37
C TYR A 14 -1.75 0.60 16.95
N LYS A 15 -2.13 -0.17 15.92
CA LYS A 15 -1.91 0.22 14.52
C LYS A 15 -2.60 1.55 14.18
N SER A 16 -3.83 1.74 14.65
CA SER A 16 -4.59 2.97 14.41
C SER A 16 -3.95 4.20 15.08
N ASN A 17 -3.52 4.06 16.33
CA ASN A 17 -2.83 5.15 17.06
C ASN A 17 -1.46 5.48 16.43
N GLU A 18 -0.72 4.46 15.97
CA GLU A 18 0.53 4.65 15.25
C GLU A 18 0.30 5.46 13.97
N ILE A 19 -0.69 5.08 13.14
CA ILE A 19 -1.06 5.81 11.92
C ILE A 19 -1.49 7.26 12.23
N SER A 20 -2.21 7.49 13.32
CA SER A 20 -2.76 8.80 13.70
C SER A 20 -1.71 9.85 14.08
N THR A 21 -0.48 9.42 14.40
CA THR A 21 0.61 10.30 14.84
C THR A 21 1.73 10.45 13.79
N VAL A 22 1.61 9.72 12.68
CA VAL A 22 2.61 9.67 11.62
C VAL A 22 2.39 10.84 10.64
N SER A 23 3.48 11.48 10.23
CA SER A 23 3.41 12.55 9.22
C SER A 23 2.94 12.01 7.87
N GLN A 24 2.25 12.85 7.09
CA GLN A 24 1.78 12.50 5.74
C GLN A 24 2.89 11.92 4.86
N GLY A 25 4.10 12.49 4.90
CA GLY A 25 5.25 11.98 4.15
C GLY A 25 5.63 10.55 4.54
N LYS A 26 5.57 10.20 5.83
CA LYS A 26 5.85 8.83 6.30
C LYS A 26 4.72 7.86 5.94
N LEU A 27 3.46 8.29 5.86
CA LEU A 27 2.37 7.46 5.32
C LEU A 27 2.62 7.10 3.85
N ILE A 28 3.08 8.05 3.03
CA ILE A 28 3.44 7.81 1.63
C ILE A 28 4.58 6.78 1.51
N VAL A 29 5.61 6.89 2.34
CA VAL A 29 6.71 5.89 2.38
C VAL A 29 6.18 4.50 2.76
N MET A 30 5.29 4.41 3.76
CA MET A 30 4.69 3.15 4.17
C MET A 30 3.84 2.50 3.07
N LEU A 31 3.16 3.30 2.25
CA LEU A 31 2.45 2.81 1.06
C LEU A 31 3.43 2.22 0.05
N TYR A 32 4.52 2.92 -0.29
CA TYR A 32 5.56 2.38 -1.16
C TYR A 32 6.14 1.06 -0.62
N ASP A 33 6.49 1.01 0.66
CA ASP A 33 7.00 -0.21 1.27
C ASP A 33 5.97 -1.35 1.19
N GLY A 34 4.68 -1.04 1.35
CA GLY A 34 3.58 -1.98 1.18
C GLY A 34 3.50 -2.57 -0.22
N ALA A 35 3.52 -1.71 -1.25
CA ALA A 35 3.49 -2.14 -2.64
C ALA A 35 4.70 -3.02 -2.97
N ILE A 36 5.91 -2.59 -2.58
CA ILE A 36 7.15 -3.35 -2.81
C ILE A 36 7.09 -4.71 -2.12
N ARG A 37 6.66 -4.78 -0.86
CA ARG A 37 6.51 -6.06 -0.14
C ARG A 37 5.56 -7.01 -0.86
N PHE A 38 4.40 -6.52 -1.32
CA PHE A 38 3.46 -7.38 -2.04
C PHE A 38 4.03 -7.87 -3.38
N LEU A 39 4.73 -7.01 -4.13
CA LEU A 39 5.38 -7.42 -5.37
C LEU A 39 6.48 -8.46 -5.14
N ASN A 40 7.28 -8.33 -4.07
CA ASN A 40 8.28 -9.34 -3.73
C ASN A 40 7.65 -10.70 -3.42
N ILE A 41 6.54 -10.72 -2.68
CA ILE A 41 5.79 -11.96 -2.40
C ILE A 41 5.27 -12.57 -3.71
N ALA A 42 4.74 -11.75 -4.63
CA ALA A 42 4.30 -12.24 -5.94
C ALA A 42 5.46 -12.87 -6.73
N LEU A 43 6.63 -12.21 -6.77
CA LEU A 43 7.82 -12.70 -7.47
C LEU A 43 8.32 -14.03 -6.87
N GLU A 44 8.41 -14.13 -5.54
CA GLU A 44 8.86 -15.34 -4.84
C GLU A 44 7.93 -16.55 -5.05
N ASN A 45 6.66 -16.30 -5.36
CA ASN A 45 5.64 -17.33 -5.52
C ASN A 45 5.23 -17.56 -6.98
N ASN A 46 5.95 -17.00 -7.96
CA ASN A 46 5.66 -17.15 -9.38
C ASN A 46 6.01 -18.57 -9.90
N THR A 47 5.19 -19.53 -9.50
CA THR A 47 5.28 -20.95 -9.85
C THR A 47 3.89 -21.50 -10.13
N PRO A 48 3.73 -22.54 -10.98
CA PRO A 48 2.43 -23.00 -11.45
C PRO A 48 1.38 -23.35 -10.38
N ARG A 49 1.81 -23.70 -9.15
CA ARG A 49 0.91 -24.08 -8.05
C ARG A 49 0.48 -22.93 -7.16
N LYS A 50 0.95 -21.70 -7.44
CA LYS A 50 0.78 -20.54 -6.56
C LYS A 50 0.29 -19.29 -7.28
N TYR A 51 -0.29 -19.42 -8.47
CA TYR A 51 -0.79 -18.27 -9.23
C TYR A 51 -1.85 -17.46 -8.46
N ASP A 52 -2.67 -18.08 -7.60
CA ASP A 52 -3.59 -17.34 -6.74
C ASP A 52 -2.86 -16.39 -5.79
N VAL A 53 -1.69 -16.80 -5.27
CA VAL A 53 -0.85 -15.95 -4.42
C VAL A 53 -0.29 -14.80 -5.23
N VAL A 54 0.23 -15.07 -6.43
CA VAL A 54 0.74 -14.05 -7.35
C VAL A 54 -0.34 -13.01 -7.65
N ASN A 55 -1.51 -13.45 -8.13
CA ASN A 55 -2.62 -12.57 -8.48
C ASN A 55 -3.08 -11.71 -7.32
N ASN A 56 -3.30 -12.32 -6.15
CA ASN A 56 -3.76 -11.58 -4.98
C ASN A 56 -2.77 -10.49 -4.53
N HIS A 57 -1.46 -10.73 -4.69
CA HIS A 57 -0.44 -9.77 -4.28
C HIS A 57 -0.20 -8.68 -5.34
N ILE A 58 -0.31 -9.01 -6.63
CA ILE A 58 -0.30 -8.02 -7.71
C ILE A 58 -1.50 -7.07 -7.57
N LEU A 59 -2.70 -7.59 -7.29
CA LEU A 59 -3.90 -6.77 -7.07
C LEU A 59 -3.71 -5.80 -5.90
N LYS A 60 -3.21 -6.26 -4.75
CA LYS A 60 -2.94 -5.41 -3.59
C LYS A 60 -1.89 -4.32 -3.86
N ALA A 61 -0.83 -4.65 -4.60
CA ALA A 61 0.13 -3.63 -5.04
C ALA A 61 -0.54 -2.59 -5.97
N GLY A 62 -1.41 -3.03 -6.88
CA GLY A 62 -2.19 -2.16 -7.76
C GLY A 62 -3.16 -1.23 -7.03
N GLU A 63 -3.80 -1.72 -5.95
CA GLU A 63 -4.64 -0.91 -5.06
C GLU A 63 -3.82 0.20 -4.39
N ILE A 64 -2.65 -0.12 -3.83
CA ILE A 64 -1.76 0.89 -3.24
C ILE A 64 -1.33 1.94 -4.25
N VAL A 65 -0.95 1.54 -5.47
CA VAL A 65 -0.58 2.49 -6.52
C VAL A 65 -1.77 3.39 -6.89
N THR A 66 -2.98 2.84 -6.87
CA THR A 66 -4.20 3.63 -7.10
C THR A 66 -4.41 4.66 -5.99
N GLU A 67 -4.21 4.31 -4.73
CA GLU A 67 -4.27 5.26 -3.62
C GLU A 67 -3.20 6.36 -3.73
N LEU A 68 -1.97 6.01 -4.11
CA LEU A 68 -0.91 6.99 -4.38
C LEU A 68 -1.27 7.95 -5.52
N MET A 69 -1.95 7.47 -6.56
CA MET A 69 -2.47 8.32 -7.64
C MET A 69 -3.54 9.29 -7.14
N LEU A 70 -4.51 8.80 -6.36
CA LEU A 70 -5.60 9.61 -5.83
C LEU A 70 -5.12 10.66 -4.81
N ALA A 71 -4.00 10.40 -4.15
CA ALA A 71 -3.38 11.34 -3.22
C ALA A 71 -2.61 12.50 -3.89
N LEU A 72 -2.43 12.48 -5.21
CA LEU A 72 -1.73 13.55 -5.92
C LEU A 72 -2.55 14.84 -5.96
N ASN A 73 -1.94 15.95 -5.52
CA ASN A 73 -2.46 17.29 -5.79
C ASN A 73 -1.88 17.81 -7.11
N LEU A 74 -2.62 17.67 -8.20
CA LEU A 74 -2.17 18.07 -9.54
C LEU A 74 -2.05 19.59 -9.71
N GLU A 75 -2.88 20.36 -9.00
CA GLU A 75 -2.88 21.83 -9.06
C GLU A 75 -1.64 22.39 -8.36
N GLN A 76 -1.43 22.02 -7.09
CA GLN A 76 -0.30 22.52 -6.32
C GLN A 76 1.03 21.83 -6.70
N GLY A 77 0.98 20.56 -7.07
CA GLY A 77 2.17 19.78 -7.41
C GLY A 77 2.66 19.97 -8.85
N GLY A 78 1.88 20.62 -9.71
CA GLY A 78 2.27 21.01 -11.06
C GLY A 78 2.94 19.89 -11.86
N GLU A 79 4.09 20.19 -12.45
CA GLU A 79 4.85 19.25 -13.29
C GLU A 79 5.23 17.95 -12.54
N VAL A 80 5.62 18.06 -11.27
CA VAL A 80 6.05 16.89 -10.48
C VAL A 80 4.88 15.93 -10.27
N ALA A 81 3.70 16.44 -9.93
CA ALA A 81 2.52 15.60 -9.74
C ALA A 81 2.05 14.98 -11.07
N ASN A 82 2.15 15.70 -12.19
CA ASN A 82 1.84 15.16 -13.51
C ASN A 82 2.82 14.04 -13.93
N ASN A 83 4.12 14.22 -13.67
CA ASN A 83 5.12 13.19 -13.94
C ASN A 83 4.89 11.93 -13.08
N LEU A 84 4.57 12.10 -11.79
CA LEU A 84 4.21 11.00 -10.91
C LEU A 84 2.95 10.27 -11.38
N LEU A 85 1.92 11.01 -11.81
CA LEU A 85 0.72 10.40 -12.39
C LEU A 85 1.08 9.51 -13.59
N GLY A 86 1.93 10.00 -14.50
CA GLY A 86 2.40 9.22 -15.65
C GLY A 86 3.14 7.94 -15.25
N ILE A 87 4.03 8.04 -14.24
CA ILE A 87 4.74 6.89 -13.68
C ILE A 87 3.76 5.87 -13.09
N TYR A 88 2.78 6.32 -12.29
CA TYR A 88 1.81 5.41 -11.67
C TYR A 88 0.89 4.74 -12.69
N VAL A 89 0.47 5.46 -13.75
CA VAL A 89 -0.27 4.87 -14.87
C VAL A 89 0.55 3.77 -15.54
N TYR A 90 1.84 4.04 -15.80
CA TYR A 90 2.73 3.03 -16.35
C TYR A 90 2.86 1.80 -15.43
N ILE A 91 3.07 2.01 -14.13
CA ILE A 91 3.14 0.92 -13.15
C ILE A 91 1.86 0.09 -13.17
N LYS A 92 0.68 0.72 -13.11
CA LYS A 92 -0.61 -0.02 -13.15
C LYS A 92 -0.75 -0.87 -14.41
N LYS A 93 -0.34 -0.34 -15.57
CA LYS A 93 -0.34 -1.11 -16.82
C LYS A 93 0.56 -2.34 -16.72
N ARG A 94 1.77 -2.20 -16.18
CA ARG A 94 2.70 -3.32 -15.99
C ARG A 94 2.18 -4.37 -15.01
N LEU A 95 1.49 -3.95 -13.95
CA LEU A 95 0.86 -4.86 -13.01
C LEU A 95 -0.28 -5.65 -13.65
N LEU A 96 -1.09 -5.01 -14.50
CA LEU A 96 -2.15 -5.69 -15.25
C LEU A 96 -1.58 -6.71 -16.24
N GLU A 97 -0.49 -6.37 -16.94
CA GLU A 97 0.18 -7.28 -17.89
C GLU A 97 0.88 -8.46 -17.21
N ALA A 98 1.28 -8.30 -15.94
CA ALA A 98 1.98 -9.34 -15.18
C ALA A 98 1.03 -10.35 -14.51
N ASN A 99 -0.27 -10.03 -14.44
CA ASN A 99 -1.30 -10.85 -13.82
C ASN A 99 -1.92 -11.82 -14.82
#